data_AF-A0A6L5K3P9-F1
#
_entry.id   AF-A0A6L5K3P9-F1
#
_cell.length_a   1.000
_cell.length_b   1.000
_cell.length_c   1.000
_cell.angle_alpha   90.00
_cell.angle_beta   90.00
_cell.angle_gamma   90.00
#
_symmetry.space_group_name_H-M   'P 1'
#
loop_
_entity.id
_entity.type
_entity.pdbx_description
1 polymer ?
#
loop_
_entity_poly.entity_id
_entity_poly.type
_entity_poly.pdbx_seq_one_letter_code
_entity_poly.pdbx_strand_id
1 'polypeptide(L)'
;MVKKKFAKKEIILVVFCTIFIISILTFYIWHQVEAVRLGYGINRLEEKIQKLQIEVEELEAEKSARLSLEEVERIAKEELKMVETKESQKIYEEFRQQ
;
A
#
# COMPACT_ATOMS: atom_id res chain seq x y z
N MET A 1 -50.90 14.37 49.01
CA MET A 1 -50.37 13.70 47.80
C MET A 1 -50.87 14.42 46.55
N VAL A 2 -50.08 15.35 46.01
CA VAL A 2 -50.47 16.13 44.83
C VAL A 2 -50.17 15.32 43.57
N LYS A 3 -51.21 14.78 42.93
CA LYS A 3 -51.10 14.13 41.62
C LYS A 3 -50.81 15.21 40.56
N LYS A 4 -49.54 15.47 40.27
CA LYS A 4 -49.12 16.29 39.12
C LYS A 4 -49.65 15.63 37.84
N LYS A 5 -50.70 16.20 37.24
CA LYS A 5 -51.11 15.88 35.87
C LYS A 5 -50.04 16.48 34.95
N PHE A 6 -49.05 15.70 34.54
CA PHE A 6 -48.09 16.11 33.52
C PHE A 6 -48.86 16.65 32.32
N ALA A 7 -48.52 17.87 31.89
CA ALA A 7 -49.16 18.44 30.72
C ALA A 7 -48.77 17.58 29.51
N LYS A 8 -49.72 17.24 28.63
CA LYS A 8 -49.44 16.45 27.41
C LYS A 8 -48.23 16.99 26.63
N LYS A 9 -47.98 18.29 26.70
CA LYS A 9 -46.82 19.00 26.14
C LYS A 9 -45.47 18.55 26.73
N GLU A 10 -45.39 18.31 28.04
CA GLU A 10 -44.16 17.83 28.69
C GLU A 10 -43.83 16.39 28.26
N ILE A 11 -44.85 15.53 28.17
CA ILE A 11 -44.68 14.15 27.69
C ILE A 11 -44.20 14.15 26.23
N ILE A 12 -44.81 14.99 25.38
CA ILE A 12 -44.40 15.13 23.97
C ILE A 12 -42.96 15.63 23.87
N LEU A 13 -42.56 16.61 24.70
CA LEU A 13 -41.20 17.15 24.70
C LEU A 13 -40.18 16.09 25.13
N VAL A 14 -40.48 15.32 26.17
CA VAL A 14 -39.62 14.21 26.62
C VAL A 14 -39.47 13.16 25.52
N VAL A 15 -40.58 12.73 24.90
CA VAL A 15 -40.55 11.78 23.79
C VAL A 15 -39.72 12.30 22.61
N PHE A 16 -39.89 13.57 22.25
CA PHE A 16 -39.11 14.19 21.18
C PHE A 16 -37.61 14.24 21.50
N CYS A 17 -37.24 14.62 22.73
CA CYS A 17 -35.85 14.58 23.18
C CYS A 17 -35.28 13.15 23.14
N THR A 18 -36.06 12.15 23.57
CA THR A 18 -35.61 10.75 23.52
C THR A 18 -35.37 10.30 22.08
N ILE A 19 -36.29 10.60 21.16
CA ILE A 19 -36.13 10.26 19.73
C ILE A 19 -34.91 10.99 19.15
N PHE A 20 -34.71 12.26 19.49
CA PHE A 20 -33.59 13.05 19.01
C PHE A 20 -32.24 12.45 19.44
N ILE A 21 -32.13 12.04 20.70
CA ILE A 21 -30.93 11.35 21.22
C ILE A 21 -30.68 10.04 20.48
N ILE A 22 -31.73 9.23 20.28
CA ILE A 22 -31.62 7.96 19.56
C ILE A 22 -31.17 8.19 18.11
N SER A 23 -31.69 9.21 17.43
CA SER A 23 -31.29 9.57 16.07
C SER A 23 -29.82 9.97 16.00
N ILE A 24 -29.32 10.78 16.93
CA ILE A 24 -27.90 11.16 16.99
C ILE A 24 -27.03 9.93 17.19
N LEU A 25 -27.38 9.05 18.13
CA LEU A 25 -26.62 7.83 18.39
C LEU A 25 -26.61 6.89 17.19
N THR A 26 -27.75 6.73 16.52
CA THR A 26 -27.87 5.91 15.31
C THR A 26 -27.01 6.47 14.18
N PHE A 27 -27.05 7.79 13.97
CA PHE A 27 -26.24 8.46 12.96
C PHE A 27 -24.75 8.36 13.27
N TYR A 28 -24.37 8.48 14.55
CA TYR A 28 -22.98 8.33 14.99
C TYR A 28 -22.44 6.92 14.72
N ILE A 29 -23.22 5.89 15.08
CA ILE A 29 -22.85 4.49 14.83
C ILE A 29 -22.73 4.26 13.32
N TRP A 30 -23.67 4.76 12.52
CA TRP A 30 -23.63 4.63 11.06
C TRP A 30 -22.35 5.23 10.48
N HIS A 31 -21.99 6.45 10.89
CA HIS A 31 -20.77 7.11 10.43
C HIS A 31 -19.51 6.31 10.82
N GLN A 32 -19.45 5.76 12.03
CA GLN A 32 -18.32 4.97 12.47
C GLN A 32 -18.16 3.67 11.67
N VAL A 33 -19.28 3.01 11.33
CA VAL A 33 -19.26 1.80 10.51
C VAL A 33 -18.75 2.08 9.09
N GLU A 34 -19.14 3.20 8.48
CA GLU A 34 -18.65 3.61 7.16
C GLU A 34 -17.13 3.88 7.17
N ALA A 35 -16.64 4.54 8.24
CA ALA A 35 -15.21 4.79 8.43
C ALA A 35 -14.41 3.49 8.60
N VAL A 36 -14.93 2.52 9.37
CA VAL A 36 -14.32 1.20 9.52
C VAL A 36 -14.28 0.44 8.19
N ARG A 37 -15.35 0.52 7.38
CA ARG A 37 -15.39 -0.11 6.05
C ARG A 37 -14.32 0.46 5.11
N LEU A 38 -14.11 1.78 5.15
CA LEU A 38 -13.04 2.44 4.41
C LEU A 38 -11.65 2.01 4.92
N GLY A 39 -11.48 1.90 6.23
CA GLY A 39 -10.24 1.40 6.85
C GLY A 39 -9.86 -0.01 6.38
N TYR A 40 -10.82 -0.92 6.26
CA TYR A 40 -10.56 -2.25 5.68
C TYR A 40 -10.12 -2.20 4.21
N GLY A 41 -10.70 -1.29 3.43
CA GLY A 41 -10.29 -1.06 2.05
C GLY A 41 -8.84 -0.60 1.96
N ILE A 42 -8.47 0.37 2.80
CA ILE A 42 -7.11 0.92 2.88
C ILE A 42 -6.11 -0.17 3.28
N ASN A 43 -6.38 -0.91 4.36
CA ASN A 43 -5.48 -1.96 4.83
C ASN A 43 -5.25 -3.05 3.76
N ARG A 44 -6.30 -3.44 3.03
CA ARG A 44 -6.18 -4.41 1.94
C ARG A 44 -5.35 -3.89 0.77
N LEU A 45 -5.45 -2.59 0.45
CA LEU A 45 -4.64 -1.95 -0.57
C LEU A 45 -3.18 -1.86 -0.13
N GLU A 46 -2.94 -1.53 1.14
CA GLU A 46 -1.61 -1.44 1.74
C GLU A 46 -0.89 -2.80 1.75
N GLU A 47 -1.59 -3.88 2.14
CA GLU A 47 -1.06 -5.26 2.04
C GLU A 47 -0.67 -5.64 0.61
N LYS A 48 -1.44 -5.20 -0.39
CA LYS A 48 -1.10 -5.46 -1.81
C LYS A 48 0.15 -4.72 -2.24
N ILE A 49 0.30 -3.46 -1.82
CA ILE A 49 1.50 -2.66 -2.12
C ILE A 49 2.73 -3.32 -1.51
N GLN A 50 2.65 -3.75 -0.24
CA GLN A 50 3.76 -4.43 0.42
C GLN A 50 4.15 -5.73 -0.29
N LYS A 51 3.17 -6.55 -0.70
CA LYS A 51 3.46 -7.78 -1.46
C LYS A 51 4.15 -7.49 -2.78
N LEU A 52 3.67 -6.50 -3.53
CA LEU A 52 4.27 -6.12 -4.81
C LEU A 52 5.69 -5.57 -4.63
N GLN A 53 5.96 -4.82 -3.56
CA GLN A 53 7.31 -4.33 -3.27
C GLN A 53 8.29 -5.49 -3.02
N ILE A 54 7.89 -6.47 -2.21
CA ILE A 54 8.70 -7.67 -1.97
C ILE A 54 8.96 -8.43 -3.28
N GLU A 55 7.94 -8.60 -4.11
CA GLU A 55 8.08 -9.28 -5.41
C GLU A 55 9.05 -8.53 -6.35
N VAL A 56 9.00 -7.19 -6.36
CA VAL A 56 9.96 -6.38 -7.11
C VAL A 56 11.39 -6.57 -6.60
N GLU A 57 11.60 -6.53 -5.29
CA GLU A 57 12.92 -6.75 -4.69
C GLU A 57 13.49 -8.14 -5.01
N GLU A 58 12.64 -9.18 -4.94
CA GLU A 58 13.03 -10.55 -5.30
C GLU A 58 13.43 -10.65 -6.78
N LEU A 59 12.65 -10.04 -7.68
CA LEU A 59 12.95 -10.03 -9.11
C LEU A 59 14.20 -9.22 -9.44
N GLU A 60 14.44 -8.10 -8.76
CA GLU A 60 15.67 -7.33 -8.92
C GLU A 60 16.90 -8.10 -8.44
N ALA A 61 16.77 -8.85 -7.34
CA ALA A 61 17.82 -9.75 -6.87
C ALA A 61 18.09 -10.88 -7.86
N GLU A 62 17.05 -11.54 -8.39
CA GLU A 62 17.20 -12.60 -9.40
C GLU A 62 17.84 -12.05 -10.67
N LYS A 63 17.38 -10.89 -11.16
CA LYS A 63 17.96 -10.21 -12.30
C LYS A 63 19.45 -9.92 -12.08
N SER A 64 19.80 -9.40 -10.91
CA SER A 64 21.18 -9.08 -10.56
C SER A 64 22.06 -10.33 -10.47
N ALA A 65 21.50 -11.45 -9.98
CA ALA A 65 22.20 -12.73 -9.96
C ALA A 65 22.44 -13.27 -11.38
N ARG A 66 21.43 -13.22 -12.25
CA ARG A 66 21.55 -13.67 -13.66
C ARG A 66 22.42 -12.78 -14.51
N LEU A 67 22.42 -11.47 -14.25
CA LEU A 67 23.27 -10.48 -14.91
C LEU A 67 24.58 -10.25 -14.15
N SER A 68 24.90 -11.09 -13.17
CA SER A 68 26.16 -10.98 -12.45
C SER A 68 27.31 -11.08 -13.45
N LEU A 69 28.34 -10.27 -13.23
CA LEU A 69 29.53 -10.25 -14.08
C LEU A 69 30.12 -11.65 -14.27
N GLU A 70 30.07 -12.47 -13.22
CA GLU A 70 30.53 -13.86 -13.24
C GLU A 70 29.73 -14.72 -14.24
N GLU A 71 28.41 -14.56 -14.28
CA GLU A 71 27.56 -15.34 -15.18
C GLU A 71 27.62 -14.83 -16.63
N VAL A 72 27.77 -13.52 -16.81
CA VAL A 72 28.05 -12.92 -18.12
C VAL A 72 29.42 -13.38 -18.64
N GLU A 73 30.43 -13.42 -17.78
CA GLU A 73 31.78 -13.88 -18.12
C GLU A 73 31.80 -15.38 -18.43
N ARG A 74 31.03 -16.19 -17.69
CA ARG A 74 30.84 -17.61 -17.97
C ARG A 74 30.24 -17.82 -19.36
N ILE A 75 29.14 -17.15 -19.69
CA ILE A 75 28.52 -17.23 -21.03
C ILE A 75 29.49 -16.75 -22.11
N ALA A 76 30.21 -15.65 -21.88
CA ALA A 76 31.19 -15.11 -22.82
C ALA A 76 32.32 -16.13 -23.12
N LYS A 77 32.87 -16.78 -22.10
CA LYS A 77 33.98 -17.74 -22.24
C LYS A 77 33.51 -19.10 -22.75
N GLU A 78 32.43 -19.64 -22.21
CA GLU A 78 31.98 -21.01 -22.46
C GLU A 78 31.13 -21.13 -23.73
N GLU A 79 30.13 -20.25 -23.90
CA GLU A 79 29.18 -20.35 -25.01
C GLU A 79 29.66 -19.56 -26.23
N LEU A 80 30.13 -18.33 -26.01
CA LEU A 80 30.57 -17.44 -27.09
C LEU A 80 32.05 -17.63 -27.46
N LYS A 81 32.79 -18.45 -26.72
CA LYS A 81 34.23 -18.73 -26.91
C LYS A 81 35.08 -17.46 -27.01
N MET A 82 34.66 -16.41 -26.31
CA MET A 82 35.41 -15.16 -26.24
C MET A 82 36.70 -15.40 -25.46
N VAL A 83 37.79 -14.86 -25.98
CA VAL A 83 39.11 -14.93 -25.38
C VAL A 83 39.47 -13.56 -24.81
N GLU A 84 40.22 -13.59 -23.71
CA GLU A 84 40.64 -12.37 -23.03
C GLU A 84 41.54 -11.52 -23.95
N THR A 85 41.16 -10.25 -24.12
CA THR A 85 41.84 -9.32 -25.02
C THR A 85 43.22 -8.95 -24.47
N LYS A 86 44.27 -9.13 -25.27
CA LYS A 86 45.63 -8.71 -24.89
C LYS A 86 45.71 -7.19 -24.78
N GLU A 87 46.56 -6.67 -23.90
CA GLU A 87 46.76 -5.22 -23.72
C GLU A 87 47.05 -4.49 -25.03
N SER A 88 47.75 -5.13 -25.96
CA SER A 88 48.07 -4.59 -27.29
C SER A 88 46.87 -4.42 -28.23
N GLN A 89 45.69 -4.93 -27.88
CA GLN A 89 44.46 -4.88 -28.67
C GLN A 89 43.40 -3.95 -28.05
N LYS A 90 43.67 -3.35 -26.89
CA LYS A 90 42.76 -2.39 -26.24
C LYS A 90 42.86 -1.04 -26.93
N ILE A 91 41.75 -0.56 -27.50
CA ILE A 91 41.63 0.78 -28.08
C ILE A 91 40.84 1.63 -27.08
N TYR A 92 41.45 2.68 -26.55
CA TYR A 92 40.77 3.66 -25.71
C TYR A 92 40.25 4.78 -26.61
N GLU A 93 38.92 4.90 -26.75
CA GLU A 93 38.32 6.10 -27.33
C GLU A 93 38.33 7.20 -26.28
N GLU A 94 39.01 8.31 -26.56
CA GLU A 94 38.86 9.54 -25.79
C GLU A 94 37.43 10.07 -25.98
N PHE A 95 36.56 9.78 -25.02
CA PHE A 95 35.22 10.38 -24.97
C PHE A 95 35.38 11.89 -24.86
N ARG A 96 35.21 12.57 -26.00
CA ARG A 96 35.22 14.03 -26.09
C ARG A 96 34.00 14.54 -25.32
N GLN A 97 34.22 15.05 -24.11
CA GLN A 97 33.20 15.80 -23.37
C GLN A 97 32.83 17.04 -24.20
N GLN A 98 31.58 17.10 -24.63
CA GLN A 98 30.94 18.30 -25.16
C GLN A 98 29.88 18.78 -24.17
#